data_AF-A0A560W6C4-F1
#
_entry.id   AF-A0A560W6C4-F1
#
_cell.length_a   1.000
_cell.length_b   1.000
_cell.length_c   1.000
_cell.angle_alpha   90.00
_cell.angle_beta   90.00
_cell.angle_gamma   90.00
#
_symmetry.space_group_name_H-M   'P 1'
#
loop_
_entity.id
_entity.type
_entity.pdbx_description
1 polymer ?
#
loop_
_entity_poly.entity_id
_entity_poly.type
_entity_poly.pdbx_seq_one_letter_code
_entity_poly.pdbx_strand_id
1 'polypeptide(L)' 'MPAPDGWTKTFTDPRLCAAIVDRLTFNGTIIETGTDSYRLASTRARAEESAKAS' A
#
# COMPACT_ATOMS: atom_id res chain seq x y z
N MET A 1 5.18 14.55 14.19
CA MET A 1 4.33 14.26 13.02
C MET A 1 3.22 13.33 13.46
N PRO A 2 1.94 13.60 13.16
CA PRO A 2 0.88 12.63 13.40
C PRO A 2 1.16 11.36 12.56
N ALA A 3 0.93 10.19 13.14
CA ALA A 3 1.12 8.92 12.43
C ALA A 3 0.20 8.86 11.19
N PRO A 4 0.62 8.22 10.08
CA PRO A 4 -0.25 8.06 8.93
C PRO A 4 -1.51 7.30 9.38
N ASP A 5 -2.67 7.79 8.96
CA ASP A 5 -4.02 7.36 9.38
C ASP A 5 -4.28 5.85 9.26
N GLY A 6 -3.50 5.13 8.45
CA GLY A 6 -3.53 3.67 8.38
C GLY A 6 -2.90 2.94 9.58
N TRP A 7 -1.91 3.52 10.25
CA TRP A 7 -1.10 2.83 11.29
C TRP A 7 -1.81 2.79 12.65
N THR A 8 -2.67 3.75 12.95
CA THR A 8 -3.42 3.82 14.21
C THR A 8 -4.47 2.71 14.33
N LYS A 9 -4.85 2.08 13.21
CA LYS A 9 -5.75 0.91 13.19
C LYS A 9 -5.00 -0.39 13.51
N THR A 10 -3.73 -0.48 13.12
CA THR A 10 -2.88 -1.65 13.36
C THR A 10 -2.18 -1.58 14.72
N PHE A 11 -1.76 -0.38 15.14
CA PHE A 11 -1.11 -0.11 16.41
C PHE A 11 -2.02 0.77 17.26
N THR A 12 -2.73 0.13 18.18
CA THR A 12 -3.73 0.76 19.05
C THR A 12 -3.12 1.60 20.16
N ASP A 13 -1.88 1.29 20.58
CA ASP A 13 -1.12 2.14 21.49
C ASP A 13 -0.40 3.27 20.72
N PRO A 14 -0.68 4.56 21.04
CA PRO A 14 -0.10 5.69 20.33
C PRO A 14 1.43 5.79 20.44
N ARG A 15 2.02 5.37 21.57
CA ARG A 15 3.47 5.45 21.80
C ARG A 15 4.20 4.36 21.03
N LEU A 16 3.63 3.16 20.97
CA LEU A 16 4.11 2.04 20.16
C LEU A 16 4.06 2.36 18.67
N CYS A 17 2.95 2.94 18.20
CA CYS A 17 2.81 3.38 16.80
C CYS A 17 3.92 4.38 16.44
N ALA A 18 4.14 5.39 17.27
CA ALA A 18 5.18 6.40 17.05
C ALA A 18 6.60 5.78 17.02
N ALA A 19 6.92 4.88 17.96
CA ALA A 19 8.23 4.23 18.01
C ALA A 19 8.52 3.34 16.79
N ILE A 20 7.51 2.62 16.30
CA ILE A 20 7.65 1.76 15.11
C ILE A 20 7.80 2.61 13.84
N VAL A 21 6.96 3.63 13.66
CA VAL A 21 7.05 4.54 12.51
C VAL A 21 8.40 5.26 12.49
N ASP A 22 8.89 5.73 13.64
CA ASP A 22 10.22 6.33 13.76
C ASP A 22 11.32 5.37 13.30
N ARG A 23 11.30 4.12 13.78
CA ARG A 23 12.32 3.13 13.39
C ARG A 23 12.27 2.74 11.91
N LEU A 24 11.08 2.64 11.31
CA LEU A 24 10.92 2.31 9.89
C LEU A 24 11.32 3.47 8.97
N THR A 25 11.12 4.70 9.41
CA THR A 25 11.49 5.91 8.66
C THR A 25 12.95 6.29 8.86
N PHE A 26 13.57 5.89 9.97
CA PHE A 26 14.99 6.07 10.20
C PHE A 26 15.82 5.32 9.14
N ASN A 27 16.52 6.09 8.29
CA ASN A 27 17.31 5.58 7.17
C ASN A 27 16.50 4.79 6.11
N GLY A 28 15.17 4.94 6.11
CA GLY A 28 14.28 4.41 5.08
C GLY A 28 13.97 5.46 4.01
N THR A 29 13.84 5.03 2.76
CA THR A 29 13.32 5.89 1.69
C THR A 29 11.84 5.64 1.51
N ILE A 30 11.02 6.68 1.65
CA ILE A 30 9.58 6.61 1.39
C ILE A 30 9.35 6.72 -0.13
N ILE A 31 8.63 5.76 -0.69
CA ILE A 31 8.25 5.75 -2.11
C ILE A 31 6.72 5.90 -2.16
N GLU A 32 6.26 7.02 -2.71
CA GLU A 32 4.83 7.23 -2.96
C GLU A 32 4.43 6.51 -4.24
N THR A 33 3.72 5.39 -4.09
CA THR A 33 3.18 4.64 -5.23
C THR A 33 1.82 5.19 -5.64
N GLY A 34 1.50 5.12 -6.93
CA GLY A 34 0.14 5.39 -7.42
C GLY A 34 -0.87 4.33 -6.97
N THR A 35 -2.10 4.46 -7.47
CA THR A 35 -3.22 3.54 -7.17
C THR A 35 -3.36 2.41 -8.19
N ASP A 36 -2.44 2.33 -9.15
CA ASP A 36 -2.53 1.37 -10.24
C ASP A 36 -2.19 -0.05 -9.77
N SER A 37 -3.02 -1.01 -10.19
CA SER A 37 -2.88 -2.41 -9.78
C SER A 37 -2.45 -3.25 -10.97
N TYR A 38 -1.19 -3.67 -10.95
CA TYR A 38 -0.62 -4.57 -11.96
C TYR A 38 -1.46 -5.84 -12.14
N ARG A 39 -1.88 -6.45 -11.03
CA ARG A 39 -2.69 -7.68 -11.05
C ARG A 39 -4.03 -7.43 -11.72
N LEU A 40 -4.69 -6.33 -11.41
CA LEU A 40 -5.99 -5.98 -12.00
C LEU A 40 -5.86 -5.74 -13.51
N ALA A 41 -4.86 -4.97 -13.93
CA ALA A 41 -4.57 -4.72 -15.34
C ALA A 41 -4.34 -6.03 -16.11
N SER A 42 -3.52 -6.93 -15.55
CA SER A 42 -3.25 -8.25 -16.13
C SER A 42 -4.51 -9.12 -16.23
N THR A 43 -5.37 -9.14 -15.21
CA THR A 43 -6.63 -9.89 -15.26
C THR A 43 -7.61 -9.33 -16.30
N ARG A 44 -7.68 -8.00 -16.44
CA ARG A 44 -8.54 -7.36 -17.44
C ARG A 44 -8.09 -7.68 -18.86
N ALA A 45 -6.79 -7.58 -19.12
CA ALA A 45 -6.23 -7.92 -20.43
C ALA A 45 -6.56 -9.37 -20.83
N ARG A 46 -6.45 -10.33 -19.89
CA ARG A 46 -6.84 -11.73 -20.14
C ARG A 46 -8.34 -11.91 -20.36
N ALA A 47 -9.18 -11.18 -19.63
CA ALA A 47 -10.62 -11.23 -19.82
C ALA A 47 -11.04 -10.68 -21.20
N GLU A 48 -10.39 -9.60 -21.64
CA GLU A 48 -10.59 -9.00 -22.97
C GLU A 48 -10.14 -9.92 -24.10
N GLU A 49 -9.02 -10.63 -23.94
CA GLU A 49 -8.55 -11.65 -24.90
C GLU A 49 -9.56 -12.80 -25.04
N SER A 50 -10.07 -13.31 -23.91
CA SER A 50 -11.10 -14.36 -23.91
C SER A 50 -12.41 -13.89 -24.56
N ALA A 51 -12.76 -12.62 -24.42
CA ALA A 51 -13.96 -12.04 -25.02
C ALA A 51 -13.84 -11.82 -26.53
N LYS A 52 -12.62 -11.59 -27.05
CA LYS A 52 -12.36 -11.46 -28.49
C LYS A 52 -12.24 -12.80 -29.22
N ALA A 53 -11.93 -13.87 -28.48
CA ALA A 53 -11.84 -15.22 -29.03
C ALA A 53 -13.20 -15.94 -29.13
N SER A 54 -14.27 -15.33 -28.62
CA SER A 54 -15.66 -15.79 -28.73
C SER A 54 -16.43 -14.99 -29.77
#